data_AF-H3RL33-F1
#
_entry.id   AF-H3RL33-F1
#
_cell.length_a   1.000
_cell.length_b   1.000
_cell.length_c   1.000
_cell.angle_alpha   90.00
_cell.angle_beta   90.00
_cell.angle_gamma   90.00
#
_symmetry.space_group_name_H-M   'P 1'
#
loop_
_entity.id
_entity.type
_entity.pdbx_description
1 polymer ?
#
loop_
_entity_poly.entity_id
_entity_poly.type
_entity_poly.pdbx_seq_one_letter_code
_entity_poly.pdbx_strand_id
1 'polypeptide(L)'
;MIKRVFRLTLRAAQGFIDSIFSLMGLPLRCPDYSSVSKRAKSVNVSFKTPTRGEIAHLVIDSTGLKVFGEGEWKVKKHGKERRRIWRKLHVAVDASTHEVICADLSLNNVTDA
;
A
#
# COMPACT_ATOMS: atom_id res chain seq x y z
N MET A 1 -8.86 -6.57 -0.60
CA MET A 1 -8.46 -7.53 -1.66
C MET A 1 -8.74 -6.99 -3.07
N ILE A 2 -9.99 -6.67 -3.43
CA ILE A 2 -10.41 -6.16 -4.76
C ILE A 2 -9.50 -5.05 -5.29
N LYS A 3 -9.30 -3.97 -4.52
CA LYS A 3 -8.38 -2.87 -4.89
C LYS A 3 -6.98 -3.35 -5.31
N ARG A 4 -6.41 -4.32 -4.59
CA ARG A 4 -5.04 -4.82 -4.82
C ARG A 4 -4.98 -5.71 -6.05
N VAL A 5 -5.92 -6.65 -6.18
CA VAL A 5 -5.99 -7.61 -7.29
C VAL A 5 -6.16 -6.89 -8.63
N PHE A 6 -7.07 -5.90 -8.67
CA PHE A 6 -7.37 -5.15 -9.90
C PHE A 6 -6.59 -3.83 -10.03
N ARG A 7 -5.63 -3.56 -9.14
CA ARG A 7 -4.80 -2.33 -9.13
C ARG A 7 -5.61 -1.02 -9.20
N LEU A 8 -6.78 -0.98 -8.55
CA LEU A 8 -7.70 0.16 -8.59
C LEU A 8 -7.30 1.26 -7.59
N THR A 9 -7.66 2.51 -7.89
CA THR A 9 -7.73 3.58 -6.87
C THR A 9 -8.93 3.34 -5.96
N LEU A 10 -8.98 3.97 -4.77
CA LEU A 10 -10.12 3.78 -3.86
C LEU A 10 -11.46 4.19 -4.47
N ARG A 11 -11.47 5.28 -5.27
CA ARG A 11 -12.67 5.74 -5.98
C ARG A 11 -13.10 4.77 -7.09
N ALA A 12 -12.13 4.25 -7.86
CA ALA A 12 -12.42 3.25 -8.87
C ALA A 12 -12.91 1.93 -8.25
N ALA A 13 -12.35 1.52 -7.11
CA ALA A 13 -12.78 0.33 -6.38
C ALA A 13 -14.22 0.46 -5.86
N GLN A 14 -14.62 1.65 -5.40
CA GLN A 14 -16.02 1.91 -5.01
C GLN A 14 -16.97 1.71 -6.18
N GLY A 15 -16.71 2.36 -7.32
CA GLY A 15 -17.53 2.22 -8.52
C GLY A 15 -17.57 0.78 -9.04
N PHE A 16 -16.44 0.09 -9.03
CA PHE A 16 -16.35 -1.32 -9.44
C PHE A 16 -17.22 -2.24 -8.57
N ILE A 17 -17.20 -2.06 -7.24
CA ILE A 17 -18.03 -2.85 -6.33
C ILE A 17 -19.52 -2.51 -6.51
N ASP A 18 -19.86 -1.22 -6.67
CA ASP A 18 -21.24 -0.81 -6.98
C ASP A 18 -21.74 -1.46 -8.28
N SER A 19 -20.91 -1.52 -9.33
CA SER A 19 -21.26 -2.21 -10.59
C SER A 19 -21.52 -3.71 -10.40
N ILE A 20 -20.76 -4.39 -9.53
CA ILE A 20 -21.01 -5.80 -9.20
C ILE A 20 -22.35 -5.95 -8.49
N PHE A 21 -22.66 -5.11 -7.49
CA PHE A 21 -23.96 -5.17 -6.81
C PHE A 21 -25.14 -4.95 -7.76
N SER A 22 -25.03 -3.98 -8.68
CA SER A 22 -26.03 -3.78 -9.71
C SER A 22 -26.18 -4.99 -10.64
N LEU A 23 -25.07 -5.60 -11.07
CA LEU A 23 -25.10 -6.78 -11.93
C LEU A 23 -25.73 -8.00 -11.23
N MET A 24 -25.52 -8.12 -9.92
CA MET A 24 -26.11 -9.18 -9.10
C MET A 24 -27.56 -8.88 -8.65
N GLY A 25 -28.11 -7.71 -8.99
CA GLY A 25 -29.45 -7.30 -8.54
C GLY A 25 -29.56 -7.09 -7.02
N LEU A 26 -28.45 -6.82 -6.33
CA LEU A 26 -28.44 -6.66 -4.87
C LEU A 26 -28.72 -5.20 -4.49
N PRO A 27 -29.60 -4.93 -3.51
CA PRO A 27 -29.90 -3.58 -3.02
C PRO A 27 -28.82 -3.10 -2.03
N LEU A 28 -27.54 -3.30 -2.39
CA LEU A 28 -26.38 -2.92 -1.59
C LEU A 28 -25.63 -1.76 -2.25
N ARG A 29 -24.90 -1.00 -1.43
CA ARG A 29 -24.01 0.07 -1.89
C ARG A 29 -22.64 -0.12 -1.29
N CYS A 30 -21.60 0.10 -2.09
CA CYS A 30 -20.23 0.10 -1.60
C CYS A 30 -20.05 1.26 -0.60
N PRO A 31 -19.34 1.03 0.53
CA PRO A 31 -18.90 2.13 1.39
C PRO A 31 -18.11 3.18 0.60
N ASP A 32 -18.31 4.45 0.95
CA ASP A 32 -17.57 5.57 0.36
C ASP A 32 -16.04 5.41 0.51
N TYR A 33 -15.30 5.84 -0.50
CA TYR A 33 -13.84 5.74 -0.54
C TYR A 33 -13.16 6.44 0.66
N SER A 34 -13.76 7.50 1.22
CA SER A 34 -13.25 8.18 2.41
C SER A 34 -13.44 7.31 3.66
N SER A 35 -14.57 6.61 3.77
CA SER A 35 -14.81 5.64 4.85
C SER A 35 -13.80 4.49 4.80
N VAL A 36 -13.54 3.95 3.61
CA VAL A 36 -12.51 2.92 3.41
C VAL A 36 -11.11 3.45 3.76
N SER A 37 -10.77 4.68 3.33
CA SER A 37 -9.49 5.32 3.64
C SER A 37 -9.28 5.53 5.13
N LYS A 38 -10.31 5.98 5.86
CA LYS A 38 -10.26 6.14 7.32
C LYS A 38 -10.06 4.79 8.02
N ARG A 39 -10.81 3.76 7.61
CA ARG A 39 -10.69 2.41 8.17
C ARG A 39 -9.32 1.76 7.88
N ALA A 40 -8.71 2.09 6.75
CA ALA A 40 -7.38 1.58 6.39
C ALA A 40 -6.28 1.99 7.39
N LYS A 41 -6.49 3.04 8.20
CA LYS A 41 -5.53 3.48 9.22
C LYS A 41 -5.48 2.58 10.45
N SER A 42 -6.59 1.95 10.80
CA SER A 42 -6.72 1.17 12.05
C SER A 42 -6.89 -0.32 11.81
N VAL A 43 -7.20 -0.73 10.58
CA VAL A 43 -7.31 -2.15 10.24
C VAL A 43 -5.94 -2.82 10.34
N ASN A 44 -5.83 -3.82 11.20
CA ASN A 44 -4.65 -4.66 11.25
C ASN A 44 -4.70 -5.64 10.06
N VAL A 45 -3.72 -5.56 9.16
CA VAL A 45 -3.63 -6.43 8.00
C VAL A 45 -2.39 -7.29 8.18
N SER A 46 -2.60 -8.60 8.34
CA SER A 46 -1.48 -9.54 8.22
C SER A 46 -1.02 -9.54 6.78
N PHE A 47 0.24 -9.15 6.56
CA PHE A 47 0.91 -9.22 5.26
C PHE A 47 1.85 -10.43 5.15
N LYS A 48 2.07 -11.15 6.25
CA LYS A 48 2.88 -12.36 6.29
C LYS A 48 2.07 -13.51 5.71
N THR A 49 2.56 -14.11 4.64
CA THR A 49 2.13 -15.44 4.21
C THR A 49 2.84 -16.48 5.06
N PRO A 50 2.21 -17.63 5.37
CA PRO A 50 2.90 -18.75 5.97
C PRO A 50 4.08 -19.17 5.08
N THR A 51 5.24 -19.43 5.68
CA THR A 51 6.41 -19.92 4.95
C THR A 51 6.14 -21.33 4.44
N ARG A 52 6.52 -21.62 3.18
CA ARG A 52 6.33 -22.95 2.57
C ARG A 52 7.45 -23.94 2.90
N GLY A 53 8.09 -23.78 4.07
CA GLY A 53 9.24 -24.57 4.47
C GLY A 53 10.33 -23.73 5.13
N GLU A 54 11.55 -24.28 5.14
CA GLU A 54 12.75 -23.62 5.63
C GLU A 54 13.25 -22.55 4.65
N ILE A 55 13.65 -21.38 5.17
CA ILE A 55 14.19 -20.29 4.36
C ILE A 55 15.71 -20.43 4.32
N ALA A 56 16.23 -21.02 3.25
CA ALA A 56 17.67 -21.20 3.08
C ALA A 56 18.41 -19.88 2.77
N HIS A 57 17.80 -18.99 1.99
CA HIS A 57 18.38 -17.72 1.56
C HIS A 57 17.36 -16.59 1.64
N LEU A 58 17.68 -15.56 2.42
CA LEU A 58 16.87 -14.37 2.59
C LEU A 58 17.54 -13.19 1.88
N VAL A 59 16.83 -12.56 0.94
CA VAL A 59 17.27 -11.35 0.24
C VAL A 59 16.59 -10.16 0.90
N ILE A 60 17.38 -9.12 1.22
CA ILE A 60 16.91 -7.90 1.87
C ILE A 60 17.23 -6.73 0.96
N ASP A 61 16.23 -5.91 0.68
CA ASP A 61 16.39 -4.65 -0.05
C ASP A 61 15.53 -3.55 0.57
N SER A 62 15.90 -2.29 0.32
CA SER A 62 15.20 -1.11 0.84
C SER A 62 14.77 -0.19 -0.31
N THR A 63 13.58 0.40 -0.19
CA THR A 63 13.06 1.36 -1.17
C THR A 63 12.49 2.61 -0.53
N GLY A 64 12.68 3.75 -1.19
CA GLY A 64 12.17 5.04 -0.74
C GLY A 64 10.69 5.21 -1.04
N LEU A 65 9.87 5.36 0.01
CA LEU A 65 8.45 5.66 -0.10
C LEU A 65 8.17 7.14 0.16
N LYS A 66 7.60 7.83 -0.83
CA LYS A 66 7.03 9.17 -0.63
C LYS A 66 5.68 9.05 0.07
N VAL A 67 5.65 9.31 1.37
CA VAL A 67 4.42 9.19 2.18
C VAL A 67 3.55 10.44 2.05
N PHE A 68 4.18 11.60 2.02
CA PHE A 68 3.46 12.87 1.95
C PHE A 68 4.23 13.94 1.21
N GLY A 69 3.51 14.95 0.74
CA GLY A 69 4.08 16.17 0.18
C GLY A 69 3.79 16.33 -1.30
N GLU A 70 3.99 17.56 -1.73
CA GLU A 70 3.42 18.06 -2.97
C GLU A 70 4.09 17.44 -4.19
N GLY A 71 3.28 17.20 -5.22
CA GLY A 71 3.74 16.81 -6.54
C GLY A 71 4.60 17.92 -7.15
N GLU A 72 5.51 17.57 -8.05
CA GLU A 72 6.40 18.53 -8.69
C GLU A 72 5.64 19.62 -9.44
N TRP A 73 4.55 19.24 -10.10
CA TRP A 73 3.69 20.19 -10.78
C TRP A 73 3.11 21.25 -9.83
N LYS A 74 2.53 20.85 -8.68
CA LYS A 74 1.99 21.80 -7.70
C LYS A 74 3.08 22.75 -7.21
N VAL A 75 4.25 22.20 -6.85
CA VAL A 75 5.38 23.01 -6.36
C VAL A 75 5.85 24.02 -7.42
N LYS A 76 5.93 23.59 -8.68
CA LYS A 76 6.37 24.45 -9.79
C LYS A 76 5.35 25.56 -10.10
N LYS A 77 4.05 25.29 -9.96
CA LYS A 77 2.98 26.23 -10.32
C LYS A 77 2.56 27.16 -9.18
N HIS A 78 2.55 26.66 -7.95
CA HIS A 78 1.97 27.36 -6.80
C HIS A 78 2.96 27.52 -5.64
N GLY A 79 4.24 27.18 -5.84
CA GLY A 79 5.21 27.17 -4.77
C GLY A 79 5.02 25.99 -3.82
N LYS A 80 5.91 25.91 -2.83
CA LYS A 80 5.94 24.83 -1.85
C LYS A 80 5.20 25.27 -0.59
N GLU A 81 4.12 24.60 -0.24
CA GLU A 81 3.41 24.84 1.03
C GLU A 81 3.70 23.73 2.05
N ARG A 82 3.92 22.49 1.59
CA ARG A 82 4.11 21.33 2.47
C ARG A 82 5.41 20.58 2.20
N ARG A 83 6.12 20.21 3.26
CA ARG A 83 7.37 19.43 3.16
C ARG A 83 7.08 18.00 2.68
N ARG A 84 7.93 17.49 1.78
CA ARG A 84 7.93 16.09 1.37
C ARG A 84 8.47 15.21 2.49
N ILE A 85 7.74 14.16 2.82
CA ILE A 85 8.13 13.16 3.83
C ILE A 85 8.36 11.86 3.10
N TRP A 86 9.58 11.36 3.25
CA TRP A 86 10.01 10.06 2.75
C TRP A 86 10.20 9.10 3.93
N ARG A 87 9.97 7.82 3.67
CA ARG A 87 10.25 6.71 4.57
C ARG A 87 11.03 5.66 3.77
N LYS A 88 11.82 4.85 4.46
CA LYS A 88 12.44 3.67 3.85
C LYS A 88 11.60 2.46 4.21
N LEU A 89 11.17 1.73 3.18
CA LEU A 89 10.54 0.42 3.34
C LEU A 89 11.61 -0.63 3.13
N HIS A 90 11.89 -1.40 4.17
CA HIS A 90 12.76 -2.57 4.14
C HIS A 90 11.89 -3.79 3.87
N VAL A 91 12.27 -4.61 2.90
CA VAL A 91 11.54 -5.84 2.57
C VAL A 91 12.52 -6.99 2.55
N ALA A 92 12.23 -8.04 3.32
CA ALA A 92 12.94 -9.29 3.25
C ALA A 92 12.09 -10.32 2.49
N VAL A 93 12.71 -10.95 1.51
CA VAL A 93 12.07 -11.88 0.57
C VAL A 93 12.86 -13.18 0.55
N ASP A 94 12.16 -14.31 0.59
CA ASP A 94 12.80 -15.60 0.34
C ASP A 94 13.24 -15.68 -1.13
N ALA A 95 14.53 -15.94 -1.35
CA ALA A 95 15.15 -15.97 -2.67
C ALA A 95 14.51 -17.03 -3.58
N SER A 96 13.99 -18.12 -3.00
CA SER A 96 13.47 -19.26 -3.74
C SER A 96 12.00 -19.10 -4.14
N THR A 97 11.16 -18.65 -3.20
CA THR A 97 9.71 -18.54 -3.41
C THR A 97 9.24 -17.14 -3.81
N HIS A 98 10.11 -16.13 -3.64
CA HIS A 98 9.79 -14.71 -3.77
C HIS A 98 8.67 -14.24 -2.82
N GLU A 99 8.41 -14.98 -1.73
CA GLU A 99 7.45 -14.57 -0.71
C GLU A 99 8.05 -13.53 0.23
N VAL A 100 7.26 -12.52 0.59
CA VAL A 100 7.66 -11.49 1.56
C VAL A 100 7.59 -12.09 2.96
N ILE A 101 8.74 -12.20 3.61
CA ILE A 101 8.91 -12.82 4.93
C ILE A 101 8.68 -11.79 6.04
N CYS A 102 9.28 -10.61 5.88
CA CYS A 102 9.05 -9.48 6.73
C CYS A 102 9.18 -8.18 5.96
N ALA A 103 8.58 -7.13 6.53
CA ALA A 103 8.74 -5.78 6.06
C ALA A 103 8.75 -4.87 7.28
N ASP A 104 9.58 -3.83 7.22
CA ASP A 104 9.64 -2.81 8.26
C ASP A 104 9.80 -1.42 7.63
N LEU A 105 9.38 -0.38 8.37
CA LEU A 105 9.37 0.99 7.90
C LEU A 105 10.19 1.89 8.85
N SER A 106 11.27 2.44 8.33
CA SER A 106 12.12 3.36 9.09
C SER A 106 11.99 4.82 8.63
N LEU A 107 12.51 5.74 9.45
CA LEU A 107 12.68 7.13 9.05
C LEU A 107 13.78 7.25 7.98
N ASN A 108 13.71 8.30 7.16
CA ASN A 108 14.67 8.48 6.06
C ASN A 108 16.12 8.72 6.52
N ASN A 109 16.33 9.07 7.78
CA ASN A 109 17.65 9.29 8.38
C ASN A 109 18.27 8.04 9.00
N VAL A 110 17.57 6.90 8.97
CA VAL A 110 18.11 5.61 9.44
C VAL A 110 18.93 4.99 8.31
N THR A 111 20.17 4.61 8.59
CA THR A 111 21.07 3.93 7.66
C THR A 111 20.86 2.42 7.69
N ASP A 112 21.20 1.75 6.60
CA ASP A 112 20.96 0.31 6.39
C ASP A 112 22.17 -0.53 6.91
N ALA A 113 22.96 0.04 7.83
CA ALA A 113 24.23 -0.50 8.35
C ALA A 113 24.07 -1.11 9.74
#